data_AF-A0A535DUL5-F1
#
_entry.id   AF-A0A535DUL5-F1
#
_cell.length_a   1.000
_cell.length_b   1.000
_cell.length_c   1.000
_cell.angle_alpha   90.00
_cell.angle_beta   90.00
_cell.angle_gamma   90.00
#
_symmetry.space_group_name_H-M   'P 1'
#
loop_
_entity.id
_entity.type
_entity.pdbx_description
1 polymer ?
#
loop_
_entity_poly.entity_id
_entity_poly.type
_entity_poly.pdbx_seq_one_letter_code
_entity_poly.pdbx_strand_id
1 'polypeptide(L)'
;MAVTSLTVRELDRTPDLVELAGAARDAGHEVLLIERPMPDAVSVAGIGTAYEIVSAPGGVALEDAGGAVLDREAGSDRVQSAARMWRRLRDTLRAQDAGALPPGAGPIAVGGFAYRTDRDPSGPWSGFPSLLLRVPALAVARVRGRTFITCSTPEAEQLLEVEPSPGRAPLARTLDVTPVRNPVAWAAAIESAAARLRAGEASKVVLAREVMASGDGVIPAGMVARSLRSAYPSCFTYLITGADGTAFAGASPELLVRRTGSHAHAQPMAGSVARGATEAEDERLAEQLRSSRKDAAEHDVVSRFVVEALRPFSRSVAARPPEVVRFTNIQHLATSVDAELTAPAADALDLAAALHP
;
A
#
# COMPACT_ATOMS: atom_id res chain seq x y z
N MET A 1 2.61 -25.81 11.89
CA MET A 1 3.78 -25.43 11.07
C MET A 1 5.04 -25.60 11.88
N ALA A 2 6.15 -26.00 11.25
CA ALA A 2 7.46 -26.08 11.90
C ALA A 2 8.02 -24.67 12.18
N VAL A 3 8.90 -24.55 13.18
CA VAL A 3 9.61 -23.29 13.45
C VAL A 3 10.64 -23.05 12.34
N THR A 4 10.61 -21.86 11.76
CA THR A 4 11.58 -21.42 10.74
C THR A 4 12.52 -20.41 11.35
N SER A 5 13.81 -20.65 11.22
CA SER A 5 14.83 -19.71 11.65
C SER A 5 14.99 -18.57 10.64
N LEU A 6 15.10 -17.34 11.14
CA LEU A 6 15.44 -16.15 10.37
C LEU A 6 16.81 -15.64 10.80
N THR A 7 17.57 -15.12 9.83
CA THR A 7 18.77 -14.33 10.12
C THR A 7 18.43 -12.86 10.01
N VAL A 8 18.73 -12.07 11.04
CA VAL A 8 18.53 -10.62 11.04
C VAL A 8 19.86 -9.95 11.33
N ARG A 9 20.26 -9.00 10.49
CA ARG A 9 21.48 -8.20 10.72
C ARG A 9 21.30 -6.75 10.28
N GLU A 10 22.01 -5.85 10.93
CA GLU A 10 22.15 -4.48 10.49
C GLU A 10 23.15 -4.40 9.33
N LEU A 11 22.92 -3.48 8.40
CA LEU A 11 23.85 -3.15 7.33
C LEU A 11 24.63 -1.88 7.68
N ASP A 12 25.93 -1.90 7.41
CA ASP A 12 26.79 -0.70 7.50
C ASP A 12 26.52 0.30 6.34
N ARG A 13 25.78 -0.13 5.32
CA ARG A 13 25.38 0.68 4.16
C ARG A 13 23.86 0.78 4.07
N THR A 14 23.37 1.83 3.42
CA THR A 14 21.95 2.00 3.11
C THR A 14 21.77 1.97 1.59
N PRO A 15 21.37 0.81 1.00
CA PRO A 15 21.08 0.75 -0.42
C PRO A 15 19.86 1.62 -0.75
N ASP A 16 19.79 2.11 -1.99
CA ASP A 16 18.58 2.71 -2.52
C ASP A 16 17.55 1.58 -2.78
N LEU A 17 16.46 1.57 -2.02
CA LEU A 17 15.47 0.50 -2.06
C LEU A 17 14.69 0.46 -3.38
N VAL A 18 14.51 1.59 -4.07
CA VAL A 18 13.86 1.62 -5.39
C VAL A 18 14.77 1.00 -6.44
N GLU A 19 16.06 1.35 -6.43
CA GLU A 19 17.04 0.79 -7.37
C GLU A 19 17.22 -0.71 -7.11
N LEU A 20 17.31 -1.13 -5.84
CA LEU A 20 17.41 -2.53 -5.44
C LEU A 20 16.18 -3.34 -5.89
N ALA A 21 14.96 -2.85 -5.62
CA ALA A 21 13.74 -3.51 -6.06
C ALA A 21 13.60 -3.52 -7.60
N GLY A 22 14.03 -2.45 -8.28
CA GLY A 22 14.06 -2.38 -9.73
C GLY A 22 15.00 -3.42 -10.33
N ALA A 23 16.24 -3.48 -9.85
CA ALA A 23 17.24 -4.44 -10.31
C ALA A 23 16.81 -5.89 -10.05
N ALA A 24 16.29 -6.18 -8.85
CA ALA A 24 15.78 -7.50 -8.50
C ALA A 24 14.63 -7.94 -9.43
N ARG A 25 13.69 -7.04 -9.72
CA ARG A 25 12.60 -7.30 -10.65
C ARG A 25 13.12 -7.58 -12.05
N ASP A 26 14.05 -6.77 -12.54
CA ASP A 26 14.61 -6.92 -13.89
C ASP A 26 15.47 -8.19 -14.02
N ALA A 27 16.01 -8.69 -12.91
CA ALA A 27 16.63 -10.01 -12.79
C ALA A 27 15.62 -11.18 -12.68
N GLY A 28 14.31 -10.90 -12.65
CA GLY A 28 13.25 -11.91 -12.65
C GLY A 28 12.76 -12.32 -11.26
N HIS A 29 13.15 -11.60 -10.20
CA HIS A 29 12.63 -11.86 -8.87
C HIS A 29 11.30 -11.15 -8.61
N GLU A 30 10.47 -11.77 -7.78
CA GLU A 30 9.32 -11.11 -7.20
C GLU A 30 9.77 -9.99 -6.26
N VAL A 31 9.17 -8.82 -6.38
CA VAL A 31 9.49 -7.68 -5.51
C VAL A 31 8.26 -7.02 -4.93
N LEU A 32 8.43 -6.51 -3.71
CA LEU A 32 7.47 -5.71 -2.98
C LEU A 32 8.20 -4.56 -2.31
N LEU A 33 7.93 -3.35 -2.77
CA LEU A 33 8.49 -2.12 -2.23
C LEU A 33 7.37 -1.29 -1.61
N ILE A 34 7.60 -0.79 -0.41
CA ILE A 34 6.86 0.33 0.17
C ILE A 34 7.90 1.29 0.75
N GLU A 35 7.86 2.55 0.35
CA GLU A 35 8.73 3.62 0.85
C GLU A 35 7.89 4.84 1.22
N ARG A 36 7.96 5.24 2.49
CA ARG A 36 7.50 6.55 2.97
C ARG A 36 8.67 7.30 3.62
N PRO A 37 8.95 8.55 3.21
CA PRO A 37 9.91 9.39 3.90
C PRO A 37 9.38 9.90 5.25
N MET A 38 10.25 10.55 6.02
CA MET A 38 9.96 11.11 7.35
C MET A 38 8.72 12.02 7.38
N PRO A 39 8.03 12.16 8.55
CA PRO A 39 8.38 11.65 9.88
C PRO A 39 7.93 10.21 10.17
N ASP A 40 7.03 9.66 9.35
CA ASP A 40 6.45 8.33 9.52
C ASP A 40 7.19 7.28 8.67
N ALA A 41 8.52 7.31 8.71
CA ALA A 41 9.33 6.57 7.76
C ALA A 41 9.14 5.05 7.91
N VAL A 42 8.61 4.43 6.86
CA VAL A 42 8.56 2.98 6.67
C VAL A 42 9.07 2.74 5.26
N SER A 43 10.26 2.16 5.16
CA SER A 43 10.84 1.78 3.88
C SER A 43 11.24 0.33 3.94
N VAL A 44 10.62 -0.51 3.13
CA VAL A 44 10.88 -1.95 3.05
C VAL A 44 10.91 -2.37 1.59
N ALA A 45 11.99 -3.04 1.18
CA ALA A 45 12.06 -3.79 -0.07
C ALA A 45 12.10 -5.29 0.27
N GLY A 46 11.09 -6.04 -0.15
CA GLY A 46 11.07 -7.49 -0.14
C GLY A 46 11.46 -8.03 -1.51
N ILE A 47 12.41 -8.97 -1.54
CA ILE A 47 12.88 -9.64 -2.75
C ILE A 47 12.73 -11.16 -2.58
N GLY A 48 12.18 -11.80 -3.62
CA GLY A 48 11.87 -13.23 -3.63
C GLY A 48 10.77 -13.60 -2.65
N THR A 49 10.50 -14.90 -2.55
CA THR A 49 9.39 -15.43 -1.76
C THR A 49 9.89 -16.50 -0.80
N ALA A 50 9.49 -16.39 0.47
CA ALA A 50 9.58 -17.48 1.44
C ALA A 50 8.19 -18.09 1.69
N TYR A 51 7.19 -17.22 1.89
CA TYR A 51 5.79 -17.60 2.08
C TYR A 51 4.85 -16.59 1.46
N GLU A 52 3.66 -17.02 1.07
CA GLU A 52 2.58 -16.14 0.64
C GLU A 52 1.27 -16.46 1.35
N ILE A 53 0.56 -15.43 1.79
CA ILE A 53 -0.83 -15.50 2.18
C ILE A 53 -1.63 -14.95 1.01
N VAL A 54 -2.40 -15.81 0.36
CA VAL A 54 -3.13 -15.49 -0.87
C VAL A 54 -4.62 -15.74 -0.73
N SER A 55 -5.44 -14.98 -1.45
CA SER A 55 -6.88 -15.26 -1.51
C SER A 55 -7.16 -16.63 -2.10
N ALA A 56 -8.04 -17.41 -1.46
CA ALA A 56 -8.45 -18.73 -1.89
C ALA A 56 -9.99 -18.88 -1.80
N PRO A 57 -10.60 -19.87 -2.49
CA PRO A 57 -12.03 -20.13 -2.35
C PRO A 57 -12.43 -20.32 -0.88
N GLY A 58 -13.36 -19.49 -0.39
CA GLY A 58 -13.85 -19.54 1.00
C GLY A 58 -12.90 -18.98 2.06
N GLY A 59 -11.81 -18.29 1.69
CA GLY A 59 -10.90 -17.66 2.65
C GLY A 59 -9.53 -17.30 2.08
N VAL A 60 -8.46 -17.72 2.74
CA VAL A 60 -7.07 -17.53 2.32
C VAL A 60 -6.26 -18.82 2.48
N ALA A 61 -5.19 -18.95 1.71
CA ALA A 61 -4.22 -20.03 1.81
C ALA A 61 -2.84 -19.48 2.15
N LEU A 62 -2.07 -20.27 2.91
CA LEU A 62 -0.65 -20.05 3.12
C LEU A 62 0.11 -20.97 2.18
N GLU A 63 0.97 -20.43 1.35
CA GLU A 63 1.77 -21.15 0.37
C GLU A 63 3.26 -20.95 0.65
N ASP A 64 4.09 -21.96 0.33
CA ASP A 64 5.54 -21.80 0.28
C ASP A 64 6.00 -21.15 -1.04
N ALA A 65 7.31 -20.94 -1.19
CA ALA A 65 7.90 -20.37 -2.39
C ALA A 65 7.63 -21.16 -3.69
N GLY A 66 7.28 -22.45 -3.59
CA GLY A 66 6.93 -23.30 -4.72
C GLY A 66 5.42 -23.34 -5.01
N GLY A 67 4.60 -22.59 -4.26
CA GLY A 67 3.14 -22.59 -4.37
C GLY A 67 2.47 -23.79 -3.69
N ALA A 68 3.19 -24.57 -2.87
CA ALA A 68 2.57 -25.66 -2.12
C ALA A 68 1.78 -25.10 -0.92
N VAL A 69 0.49 -25.46 -0.83
CA VAL A 69 -0.39 -25.01 0.25
C VAL A 69 0.00 -25.69 1.57
N LEU A 70 0.42 -24.88 2.54
CA LEU A 70 0.84 -25.29 3.89
C LEU A 70 -0.28 -25.22 4.92
N ASP A 71 -1.19 -24.24 4.79
CA ASP A 71 -2.32 -24.01 5.69
C ASP A 71 -3.47 -23.30 4.96
N ARG A 72 -4.69 -23.37 5.50
CA ARG A 72 -5.87 -22.63 5.01
C ARG A 72 -6.59 -21.97 6.18
N GLU A 73 -7.07 -20.76 5.93
CA GLU A 73 -7.94 -20.05 6.86
C GLU A 73 -9.25 -19.74 6.16
N ALA A 74 -10.33 -20.34 6.66
CA ALA A 74 -11.67 -20.06 6.16
C ALA A 74 -12.18 -18.72 6.71
N GLY A 75 -13.02 -18.05 5.93
CA GLY A 75 -13.74 -16.85 6.37
C GLY A 75 -14.33 -16.06 5.20
N SER A 76 -15.41 -15.34 5.48
CA SER A 76 -16.06 -14.44 4.51
C SER A 76 -15.25 -13.18 4.25
N ASP A 77 -14.49 -12.71 5.24
CA ASP A 77 -13.57 -11.58 5.12
C ASP A 77 -12.13 -12.08 4.93
N ARG A 78 -11.59 -11.91 3.71
CA ARG A 78 -10.24 -12.33 3.37
C ARG A 78 -9.15 -11.59 4.14
N VAL A 79 -9.34 -10.32 4.48
CA VAL A 79 -8.32 -9.50 5.15
C VAL A 79 -8.20 -9.90 6.61
N GLN A 80 -9.34 -10.13 7.29
CA GLN A 80 -9.35 -10.68 8.65
C GLN A 80 -8.81 -12.11 8.70
N SER A 81 -9.14 -12.95 7.71
CA SER A 81 -8.57 -14.29 7.59
C SER A 81 -7.04 -14.24 7.39
N ALA A 82 -6.55 -13.32 6.54
CA ALA A 82 -5.12 -13.08 6.39
C ALA A 82 -4.47 -12.60 7.70
N ALA A 83 -5.15 -11.77 8.51
CA ALA A 83 -4.65 -11.34 9.81
C ALA A 83 -4.43 -12.52 10.77
N ARG A 84 -5.39 -13.46 10.83
CA ARG A 84 -5.27 -14.68 11.65
C ARG A 84 -4.17 -15.60 11.15
N MET A 85 -4.08 -15.79 9.84
CA MET A 85 -3.04 -16.60 9.21
C MET A 85 -1.64 -16.00 9.44
N TRP A 86 -1.49 -14.68 9.27
CA TRP A 86 -0.24 -13.97 9.54
C TRP A 86 0.20 -14.12 10.99
N ARG A 87 -0.72 -14.00 11.96
CA ARG A 87 -0.39 -14.24 13.38
C ARG A 87 0.20 -15.63 13.60
N ARG A 88 -0.45 -16.68 13.08
CA ARG A 88 0.05 -18.05 13.20
C ARG A 88 1.42 -18.23 12.56
N LEU A 89 1.62 -17.70 11.35
CA LEU A 89 2.91 -17.79 10.64
C LEU A 89 4.01 -17.03 11.38
N ARG A 90 3.77 -15.77 11.74
CA ARG A 90 4.73 -14.95 12.49
C ARG A 90 5.15 -15.64 13.78
N ASP A 91 4.22 -16.30 14.45
CA ASP A 91 4.49 -17.05 15.68
C ASP A 91 5.33 -18.32 15.43
N THR A 92 5.61 -18.73 14.19
CA THR A 92 6.59 -19.78 13.87
C THR A 92 7.92 -19.24 13.33
N LEU A 93 8.01 -17.96 12.96
CA LEU A 93 9.24 -17.33 12.49
C LEU A 93 10.06 -16.84 13.70
N ARG A 94 11.32 -17.27 13.81
CA ARG A 94 12.20 -16.95 14.95
C ARG A 94 13.52 -16.38 14.46
N ALA A 95 13.83 -15.15 14.83
CA ALA A 95 15.14 -14.57 14.56
C ALA A 95 16.20 -15.22 15.47
N GLN A 96 17.21 -15.84 14.87
CA GLN A 96 18.39 -16.35 15.56
C GLN A 96 19.22 -15.20 16.14
N ASP A 97 19.70 -15.35 17.37
CA ASP A 97 20.66 -14.47 18.05
C ASP A 97 20.32 -12.98 18.02
N ALA A 98 19.06 -12.64 17.76
CA ALA A 98 18.59 -11.29 17.74
C ALA A 98 18.30 -10.85 19.17
N GLY A 99 19.05 -9.84 19.64
CA GLY A 99 18.62 -9.04 20.78
C GLY A 99 17.29 -8.33 20.51
N ALA A 100 16.97 -7.31 21.30
CA ALA A 100 15.76 -6.51 21.03
C ALA A 100 15.88 -5.79 19.65
N LEU A 101 15.20 -6.33 18.64
CA LEU A 101 15.11 -5.72 17.31
C LEU A 101 14.17 -4.50 17.35
N PRO A 102 14.47 -3.42 16.61
CA PRO A 102 13.52 -2.33 16.46
C PRO A 102 12.29 -2.79 15.66
N PRO A 103 11.10 -2.22 15.90
CA PRO A 103 9.92 -2.49 15.06
C PRO A 103 10.22 -2.24 13.58
N GLY A 104 9.95 -3.24 12.74
CA GLY A 104 10.30 -3.23 11.32
C GLY A 104 11.57 -4.00 10.97
N ALA A 105 12.36 -4.43 11.95
CA ALA A 105 13.43 -5.43 11.77
C ALA A 105 12.96 -6.79 12.32
N GLY A 106 13.07 -7.85 11.51
CA GLY A 106 12.56 -9.20 11.83
C GLY A 106 11.46 -9.66 10.87
N PRO A 107 10.65 -10.66 11.25
CA PRO A 107 9.62 -11.22 10.38
C PRO A 107 8.65 -10.15 9.87
N ILE A 108 8.53 -10.04 8.56
CA ILE A 108 7.68 -9.07 7.88
C ILE A 108 6.93 -9.71 6.72
N ALA A 109 5.67 -9.31 6.57
CA ALA A 109 4.90 -9.56 5.36
C ALA A 109 4.57 -8.23 4.70
N VAL A 110 4.73 -8.15 3.38
CA VAL A 110 4.44 -6.96 2.56
C VAL A 110 3.45 -7.36 1.48
N GLY A 111 2.54 -6.47 1.09
CA GLY A 111 1.56 -6.78 0.05
C GLY A 111 0.34 -5.89 0.11
N GLY A 112 -0.79 -6.40 -0.36
CA GLY A 112 -2.04 -5.66 -0.43
C GLY A 112 -3.24 -6.54 -0.78
N PHE A 113 -4.39 -5.90 -0.89
CA PHE A 113 -5.65 -6.55 -1.25
C PHE A 113 -6.44 -5.63 -2.18
N ALA A 114 -7.19 -6.23 -3.11
CA ALA A 114 -7.94 -5.52 -4.12
C ALA A 114 -9.18 -4.84 -3.54
N TYR A 115 -9.66 -3.75 -4.15
CA TYR A 115 -10.93 -3.11 -3.78
C TYR A 115 -12.14 -4.03 -3.99
N ARG A 116 -12.10 -4.86 -5.04
CA ARG A 116 -13.11 -5.87 -5.37
C ARG A 116 -12.50 -7.26 -5.40
N THR A 117 -13.29 -8.25 -4.99
CA THR A 117 -12.89 -9.67 -5.03
C THR A 117 -13.16 -10.31 -6.37
N ASP A 118 -14.15 -9.81 -7.11
CA ASP A 118 -14.41 -10.28 -8.46
C ASP A 118 -13.37 -9.66 -9.40
N ARG A 119 -12.68 -10.53 -10.14
CA ARG A 119 -11.58 -10.18 -11.01
C ARG A 119 -11.88 -10.68 -12.40
N ASP A 120 -11.60 -9.84 -13.39
CA ASP A 120 -11.52 -10.25 -14.77
C ASP A 120 -10.24 -11.09 -14.97
N PRO A 121 -10.33 -12.40 -15.28
CA PRO A 121 -9.18 -13.25 -15.50
C PRO A 121 -8.29 -12.78 -16.66
N SER A 122 -8.84 -11.98 -17.57
CA SER A 122 -8.14 -11.44 -18.75
C SER A 122 -7.78 -9.94 -18.63
N GLY A 123 -8.15 -9.30 -17.52
CA GLY A 123 -7.91 -7.88 -17.31
C GLY A 123 -6.48 -7.56 -16.87
N PRO A 124 -6.12 -6.26 -16.75
CA PRO A 124 -4.77 -5.82 -16.35
C PRO A 124 -4.36 -6.30 -14.94
N TRP A 125 -5.32 -6.75 -14.13
CA TRP A 125 -5.07 -7.28 -12.79
C TRP A 125 -4.77 -8.78 -12.77
N SER A 126 -4.92 -9.49 -13.90
CA SER A 126 -3.99 -10.52 -14.46
C SER A 126 -3.13 -11.38 -13.52
N GLY A 127 -2.10 -10.75 -12.97
CA GLY A 127 -1.10 -11.38 -12.12
C GLY A 127 -1.32 -11.22 -10.62
N PHE A 128 -2.35 -10.49 -10.19
CA PHE A 128 -2.61 -10.17 -8.78
C PHE A 128 -3.82 -10.91 -8.24
N PRO A 129 -3.69 -11.76 -7.21
CA PRO A 129 -4.85 -12.30 -6.50
C PRO A 129 -5.57 -11.18 -5.72
N SER A 130 -6.80 -11.43 -5.28
CA SER A 130 -7.61 -10.40 -4.57
C SER A 130 -7.04 -10.05 -3.17
N LEU A 131 -6.11 -10.87 -2.67
CA LEU A 131 -5.25 -10.61 -1.52
C LEU A 131 -3.91 -11.32 -1.76
N LEU A 132 -2.81 -10.60 -1.56
CA LEU A 132 -1.43 -11.10 -1.57
C LEU A 132 -0.67 -10.44 -0.43
N LEU A 133 -0.20 -11.23 0.53
CA LEU A 133 0.84 -10.81 1.47
C LEU A 133 2.00 -11.78 1.34
N ARG A 134 3.21 -11.28 1.12
CA ARG A 134 4.40 -12.11 0.95
C ARG A 134 5.37 -11.86 2.10
N VAL A 135 5.83 -12.94 2.70
CA VAL A 135 7.06 -12.94 3.48
C VAL A 135 8.20 -13.11 2.49
N PRO A 136 9.04 -12.08 2.25
CA PRO A 136 10.06 -12.18 1.24
C PRO A 136 11.19 -13.11 1.68
N ALA A 137 11.93 -13.65 0.70
CA ALA A 137 13.18 -14.37 0.97
C ALA A 137 14.18 -13.42 1.65
N LEU A 138 14.34 -12.21 1.12
CA LEU A 138 15.10 -11.11 1.71
C LEU A 138 14.21 -9.88 1.92
N ALA A 139 14.09 -9.38 3.15
CA ALA A 139 13.58 -8.03 3.41
C ALA A 139 14.73 -7.08 3.74
N VAL A 140 14.76 -5.91 3.12
CA VAL A 140 15.65 -4.79 3.48
C VAL A 140 14.78 -3.66 4.01
N ALA A 141 14.87 -3.37 5.31
CA ALA A 141 14.03 -2.41 6.00
C ALA A 141 14.86 -1.25 6.55
N ARG A 142 14.40 -0.01 6.32
CA ARG A 142 14.96 1.19 6.92
C ARG A 142 14.10 1.63 8.09
N VAL A 143 14.69 1.63 9.29
CA VAL A 143 14.03 2.00 10.54
C VAL A 143 14.85 3.06 11.24
N ARG A 144 14.28 4.27 11.41
CA ARG A 144 14.92 5.41 12.11
C ARG A 144 16.35 5.70 11.61
N GLY A 145 16.54 5.69 10.30
CA GLY A 145 17.82 5.96 9.65
C GLY A 145 18.80 4.77 9.58
N ARG A 146 18.53 3.68 10.29
CA ARG A 146 19.31 2.43 10.26
C ARG A 146 18.70 1.44 9.26
N THR A 147 19.52 0.57 8.69
CA THR A 147 19.08 -0.41 7.69
C THR A 147 19.31 -1.81 8.20
N PHE A 148 18.27 -2.65 8.15
CA PHE A 148 18.32 -4.03 8.57
C PHE A 148 17.93 -4.93 7.41
N ILE A 149 18.54 -6.11 7.36
CA ILE A 149 18.05 -7.21 6.54
C ILE A 149 17.43 -8.30 7.38
N THR A 150 16.42 -8.95 6.83
CA THR A 150 15.84 -10.19 7.36
C THR A 150 15.84 -11.22 6.25
N CYS A 151 16.58 -12.31 6.47
CA CYS A 151 16.67 -13.45 5.57
C CYS A 151 15.74 -14.56 6.07
N SER A 152 14.74 -14.90 5.26
CA SER A 152 13.74 -15.94 5.56
C SER A 152 14.05 -17.29 4.92
N THR A 153 14.95 -17.31 3.94
CA THR A 153 15.46 -18.54 3.32
C THR A 153 16.98 -18.60 3.41
N PRO A 154 17.58 -19.80 3.28
CA PRO A 154 18.99 -19.93 2.95
C PRO A 154 19.34 -19.09 1.70
N GLU A 155 20.58 -18.62 1.64
CA GLU A 155 21.14 -17.80 0.54
C GLU A 155 20.46 -16.44 0.24
N ALA A 156 19.38 -16.07 0.93
CA ALA A 156 18.63 -14.83 0.66
C ALA A 156 19.49 -13.55 0.69
N GLU A 157 20.56 -13.54 1.48
CA GLU A 157 21.48 -12.41 1.55
C GLU A 157 22.16 -12.09 0.22
N GLN A 158 22.34 -13.08 -0.66
CA GLN A 158 22.93 -12.89 -1.99
C GLN A 158 22.07 -11.96 -2.87
N LEU A 159 20.77 -11.85 -2.59
CA LEU A 159 19.85 -10.95 -3.28
C LEU A 159 20.16 -9.46 -3.05
N LEU A 160 21.05 -9.12 -2.09
CA LEU A 160 21.56 -7.76 -1.92
C LEU A 160 22.48 -7.30 -3.05
N GLU A 161 23.16 -8.24 -3.70
CA GLU A 161 24.11 -7.98 -4.78
C GLU A 161 23.50 -8.33 -6.15
N VAL A 162 22.17 -8.29 -6.25
CA VAL A 162 21.49 -8.59 -7.52
C VAL A 162 21.78 -7.48 -8.53
N GLU A 163 22.44 -7.85 -9.61
CA GLU A 163 22.70 -6.94 -10.73
C GLU A 163 21.49 -6.93 -11.67
N PRO A 164 21.09 -5.77 -12.19
CA PRO A 164 20.02 -5.71 -13.18
C PRO A 164 20.42 -6.52 -14.41
N SER A 165 19.55 -7.46 -14.82
CA SER A 165 19.75 -8.16 -16.09
C SER A 165 19.44 -7.18 -17.22
N PRO A 166 20.39 -6.83 -18.10
CA PRO A 166 20.12 -5.89 -19.18
C PRO A 166 19.08 -6.50 -20.13
N GLY A 167 17.84 -6.04 -20.01
CA GLY A 167 16.80 -6.33 -20.97
C GLY A 167 17.25 -5.86 -22.35
N ARG A 168 17.19 -6.74 -23.36
CA ARG A 168 17.57 -6.40 -24.75
C ARG A 168 16.59 -5.47 -25.45
N ALA A 169 15.40 -5.27 -24.87
CA ALA A 169 14.35 -4.49 -25.48
C ALA A 169 14.60 -2.97 -25.32
N PRO A 170 14.36 -2.16 -26.36
CA PRO A 170 14.51 -0.72 -26.25
C PRO A 170 13.48 -0.14 -25.28
N LEU A 171 13.90 0.88 -24.52
CA LEU A 171 13.00 1.68 -23.69
C LEU A 171 11.99 2.42 -24.57
N ALA A 172 10.76 2.55 -24.07
CA ALA A 172 9.75 3.39 -24.71
C ALA A 172 10.24 4.84 -24.81
N ARG A 173 10.08 5.43 -25.98
CA ARG A 173 10.40 6.84 -26.27
C ARG A 173 9.14 7.68 -26.42
N THR A 174 8.05 7.05 -26.80
CA THR A 174 6.74 7.68 -26.97
C THR A 174 5.70 6.91 -26.18
N LEU A 175 4.66 7.62 -25.73
CA LEU A 175 3.49 7.06 -25.07
C LEU A 175 2.25 7.60 -25.76
N ASP A 176 1.39 6.72 -26.25
CA ASP A 176 0.04 7.05 -26.69
C ASP A 176 -0.93 6.86 -25.53
N VAL A 177 -1.67 7.90 -25.18
CA VAL A 177 -2.47 7.96 -23.96
C VAL A 177 -3.94 8.09 -24.32
N THR A 178 -4.74 7.08 -23.99
CA THR A 178 -6.15 6.99 -24.38
C THR A 178 -7.07 6.72 -23.18
N PRO A 179 -8.18 7.45 -23.02
CA PRO A 179 -9.14 7.15 -21.97
C PRO A 179 -9.90 5.85 -22.30
N VAL A 180 -9.93 4.90 -21.37
CA VAL A 180 -10.64 3.61 -21.57
C VAL A 180 -12.15 3.85 -21.67
N ARG A 181 -12.68 4.73 -20.82
CA ARG A 181 -14.04 5.22 -20.93
C ARG A 181 -14.05 6.57 -21.63
N ASN A 182 -14.76 6.64 -22.76
CA ASN A 182 -14.84 7.89 -23.51
C ASN A 182 -15.51 9.02 -22.67
N PRO A 183 -15.22 10.30 -22.98
CA PRO A 183 -15.70 11.44 -22.19
C PRO A 183 -17.22 11.55 -22.08
N VAL A 184 -17.96 11.21 -23.14
CA VAL A 184 -19.43 11.27 -23.16
C VAL A 184 -20.02 10.25 -22.19
N ALA A 185 -19.54 9.01 -22.25
CA ALA A 185 -19.96 7.96 -21.34
C ALA A 185 -19.59 8.29 -19.88
N TRP A 186 -18.46 8.96 -19.65
CA TRP A 186 -18.04 9.41 -18.33
C TRP A 186 -18.97 10.50 -17.77
N ALA A 187 -19.30 11.51 -18.56
CA ALA A 187 -20.24 12.57 -18.16
C ALA A 187 -21.62 12.00 -17.80
N ALA A 188 -22.15 11.09 -18.61
CA ALA A 188 -23.42 10.41 -18.31
C ALA A 188 -23.39 9.62 -16.98
N ALA A 189 -22.24 9.01 -16.63
CA ALA A 189 -22.08 8.35 -15.33
C ALA A 189 -22.16 9.32 -14.16
N ILE A 190 -21.50 10.49 -14.29
CA ILE A 190 -21.53 11.53 -13.27
C ILE A 190 -22.96 12.05 -13.09
N GLU A 191 -23.67 12.33 -14.19
CA GLU A 191 -25.05 12.82 -14.14
C GLU A 191 -25.99 11.81 -13.48
N SER A 192 -25.86 10.53 -13.83
CA SER A 192 -26.61 9.44 -13.20
C SER A 192 -26.33 9.34 -11.70
N ALA A 193 -25.05 9.32 -11.31
CA ALA A 193 -24.65 9.30 -9.89
C ALA A 193 -25.22 10.51 -9.13
N ALA A 194 -25.13 11.71 -9.70
CA ALA A 194 -25.64 12.93 -9.09
C ALA A 194 -27.18 12.92 -8.95
N ALA A 195 -27.91 12.36 -9.91
CA ALA A 195 -29.36 12.21 -9.82
C ALA A 195 -29.77 11.28 -8.68
N ARG A 196 -29.07 10.15 -8.52
CA ARG A 196 -29.32 9.17 -7.44
C ARG A 196 -28.98 9.73 -6.06
N LEU A 197 -27.90 10.51 -5.93
CA LEU A 197 -27.59 11.24 -4.70
C LEU A 197 -28.70 12.25 -4.34
N ARG A 198 -29.23 13.01 -5.31
CA ARG A 198 -30.36 13.93 -5.09
C ARG A 198 -31.65 13.20 -4.70
N ALA A 199 -31.84 11.98 -5.18
CA ALA A 199 -32.96 11.12 -4.80
C ALA A 199 -32.79 10.48 -3.41
N GLY A 200 -31.64 10.66 -2.75
CA GLY A 200 -31.36 10.13 -1.41
C GLY A 200 -30.93 8.66 -1.39
N GLU A 201 -30.55 8.07 -2.54
CA GLU A 201 -30.12 6.67 -2.60
C GLU A 201 -28.76 6.42 -1.92
N ALA A 202 -27.92 7.44 -1.82
CA ALA A 202 -26.63 7.41 -1.14
C ALA A 202 -26.24 8.81 -0.67
N SER A 203 -25.32 8.89 0.30
CA SER A 203 -24.78 10.18 0.78
C SER A 203 -23.53 10.63 0.02
N LYS A 204 -22.73 9.69 -0.49
CA LYS A 204 -21.51 9.94 -1.28
C LYS A 204 -21.26 8.75 -2.21
N VAL A 205 -20.68 9.01 -3.39
CA VAL A 205 -20.13 7.99 -4.27
C VAL A 205 -18.82 8.48 -4.88
N VAL A 206 -17.82 7.60 -4.91
CA VAL A 206 -16.54 7.86 -5.58
C VAL A 206 -16.58 7.12 -6.92
N LEU A 207 -16.37 7.84 -8.02
CA LEU A 207 -16.24 7.25 -9.35
C LEU A 207 -14.77 7.29 -9.78
N ALA A 208 -14.26 6.17 -10.29
CA ALA A 208 -12.93 6.08 -10.87
C ALA A 208 -13.01 5.97 -12.40
N ARG A 209 -11.97 6.46 -13.10
CA ARG A 209 -11.78 6.27 -14.53
C ARG A 209 -10.35 5.80 -14.81
N GLU A 210 -10.20 5.06 -15.90
CA GLU A 210 -8.92 4.53 -16.34
C GLU A 210 -8.45 5.22 -17.63
N VAL A 211 -7.13 5.38 -17.73
CA VAL A 211 -6.44 5.82 -18.94
C VAL A 211 -5.36 4.78 -19.24
N MET A 212 -5.31 4.34 -20.49
CA MET A 212 -4.30 3.41 -20.98
C MET A 212 -3.17 4.20 -21.64
N ALA A 213 -1.93 3.93 -21.26
CA ALA A 213 -0.74 4.51 -21.88
C ALA A 213 0.07 3.39 -22.55
N SER A 214 0.17 3.43 -23.88
CA SER A 214 0.85 2.42 -24.69
C SER A 214 2.19 2.97 -25.17
N GLY A 215 3.29 2.29 -24.83
CA GLY A 215 4.63 2.66 -25.28
C GLY A 215 5.06 1.92 -26.56
N ASP A 216 5.97 2.53 -27.32
CA ASP A 216 6.68 1.92 -28.46
C ASP A 216 7.85 1.00 -28.03
N GLY A 217 8.02 0.78 -26.72
CA GLY A 217 9.06 -0.04 -26.12
C GLY A 217 8.72 -0.42 -24.68
N VAL A 218 9.71 -0.94 -23.95
CA VAL A 218 9.53 -1.36 -22.55
C VAL A 218 9.48 -0.15 -21.63
N ILE A 219 8.59 -0.20 -20.64
CA ILE A 219 8.48 0.76 -19.54
C ILE A 219 8.92 0.03 -18.26
N PRO A 220 10.18 0.19 -17.81
CA PRO A 220 10.67 -0.50 -16.62
C PRO A 220 9.96 -0.01 -15.36
N ALA A 221 9.39 -0.92 -14.57
CA ALA A 221 8.63 -0.55 -13.38
C ALA A 221 9.50 0.13 -12.32
N GLY A 222 10.78 -0.23 -12.20
CA GLY A 222 11.75 0.46 -11.34
C GLY A 222 11.93 1.93 -11.73
N MET A 223 11.99 2.23 -13.04
CA MET A 223 12.07 3.61 -13.54
C MET A 223 10.79 4.41 -13.24
N VAL A 224 9.63 3.78 -13.35
CA VAL A 224 8.34 4.38 -12.97
C VAL A 224 8.33 4.70 -11.47
N ALA A 225 8.67 3.74 -10.62
CA ALA A 225 8.73 3.94 -9.17
C ALA A 225 9.72 5.06 -8.77
N ARG A 226 10.90 5.11 -9.39
CA ARG A 226 11.90 6.17 -9.18
C ARG A 226 11.39 7.55 -9.57
N SER A 227 10.70 7.63 -10.70
CA SER A 227 10.09 8.88 -11.19
C SER A 227 8.98 9.34 -10.27
N LEU A 228 8.12 8.42 -9.81
CA LEU A 228 7.07 8.69 -8.84
C LEU A 228 7.62 9.19 -7.50
N ARG A 229 8.65 8.53 -6.96
CA ARG A 229 9.34 8.96 -5.73
C ARG A 229 9.87 10.39 -5.84
N SER A 230 10.47 10.72 -6.99
CA SER A 230 11.02 12.06 -7.24
C SER A 230 9.92 13.11 -7.39
N ALA A 231 8.84 12.78 -8.08
CA ALA A 231 7.72 13.71 -8.31
C ALA A 231 6.83 13.92 -7.08
N TYR A 232 6.71 12.90 -6.22
CA TYR A 232 5.80 12.89 -5.07
C TYR A 232 6.54 12.52 -3.78
N PRO A 233 7.51 13.34 -3.33
CA PRO A 233 8.39 13.00 -2.21
C PRO A 233 7.71 12.95 -0.84
N SER A 234 6.41 13.26 -0.72
CA SER A 234 5.64 13.13 0.52
C SER A 234 4.67 11.94 0.51
N CYS A 235 4.65 11.17 -0.57
CA CYS A 235 3.76 10.03 -0.76
C CYS A 235 4.44 8.70 -0.40
N PHE A 236 3.61 7.71 -0.08
CA PHE A 236 3.98 6.30 -0.06
C PHE A 236 4.24 5.84 -1.49
N THR A 237 5.51 5.65 -1.85
CA THR A 237 5.90 5.02 -3.10
C THR A 237 5.83 3.52 -2.93
N TYR A 238 5.18 2.82 -3.85
CA TYR A 238 5.12 1.36 -3.83
C TYR A 238 5.36 0.76 -5.22
N LEU A 239 5.88 -0.46 -5.24
CA LEU A 239 6.09 -1.29 -6.42
C LEU A 239 5.86 -2.76 -6.04
N ILE A 240 4.95 -3.44 -6.74
CA ILE A 240 4.56 -4.83 -6.47
C ILE A 240 4.55 -5.60 -7.78
N THR A 241 5.27 -6.73 -7.84
CA THR A 241 5.26 -7.61 -9.02
C THR A 241 4.09 -8.59 -8.96
N GLY A 242 3.37 -8.75 -10.08
CA GLY A 242 2.35 -9.77 -10.30
C GLY A 242 2.94 -11.06 -10.88
N ALA A 243 2.20 -12.16 -10.77
CA ALA A 243 2.66 -13.49 -11.20
C ALA A 243 2.90 -13.63 -12.72
N ASP A 244 2.36 -12.72 -13.53
CA ASP A 244 2.49 -12.68 -14.99
C ASP A 244 3.56 -11.68 -15.47
N GLY A 245 4.42 -11.19 -14.57
CA GLY A 245 5.47 -10.21 -14.86
C GLY A 245 4.97 -8.76 -14.92
N THR A 246 3.66 -8.53 -14.73
CA THR A 246 3.10 -7.19 -14.54
C THR A 246 3.61 -6.56 -13.25
N ALA A 247 3.45 -5.25 -13.14
CA ALA A 247 3.80 -4.51 -11.93
C ALA A 247 2.73 -3.49 -11.60
N PHE A 248 2.43 -3.37 -10.31
CA PHE A 248 1.59 -2.31 -9.77
C PHE A 248 2.49 -1.33 -9.00
N ALA A 249 2.53 -0.09 -9.46
CA ALA A 249 3.33 0.97 -8.84
C ALA A 249 2.49 2.24 -8.65
N GLY A 250 2.84 3.04 -7.65
CA GLY A 250 2.14 4.29 -7.36
C GLY A 250 2.80 5.11 -6.26
N ALA A 251 2.23 6.30 -6.05
CA ALA A 251 2.64 7.25 -5.02
C ALA A 251 1.38 7.76 -4.30
N SER A 252 0.94 7.05 -3.27
CA SER A 252 -0.27 7.41 -2.51
C SER A 252 0.05 8.46 -1.44
N PRO A 253 -0.69 9.58 -1.34
CA PRO A 253 -0.56 10.48 -0.21
C PRO A 253 -1.23 9.92 1.06
N GLU A 254 -2.15 8.96 0.91
CA GLU A 254 -3.08 8.57 1.97
C GLU A 254 -2.62 7.35 2.76
N LEU A 255 -2.60 7.53 4.08
CA LEU A 255 -2.41 6.47 5.06
C LEU A 255 -3.79 5.95 5.50
N LEU A 256 -4.10 4.70 5.13
CA LEU A 256 -5.31 4.03 5.61
C LEU A 256 -5.25 3.85 7.13
N VAL A 257 -4.24 3.12 7.61
CA VAL A 257 -3.98 2.94 9.04
C VAL A 257 -2.54 2.52 9.30
N ARG A 258 -1.98 3.05 10.39
CA ARG A 258 -0.72 2.60 10.98
C ARG A 258 -0.99 2.14 12.39
N ARG A 259 -0.35 1.03 12.80
CA ARG A 259 -0.41 0.53 14.17
C ARG A 259 1.00 0.38 14.75
N THR A 260 1.23 0.95 15.93
CA THR A 260 2.48 0.82 16.70
C THR A 260 2.14 0.46 18.14
N GLY A 261 2.48 -0.76 18.55
CA GLY A 261 2.09 -1.27 19.87
C GLY A 261 0.57 -1.22 20.07
N SER A 262 0.10 -0.60 21.16
CA SER A 262 -1.34 -0.42 21.41
C SER A 262 -1.93 0.85 20.78
N HIS A 263 -1.22 1.54 19.88
CA HIS A 263 -1.71 2.77 19.25
C HIS A 263 -1.96 2.56 17.76
N ALA A 264 -3.11 3.04 17.29
CA ALA A 264 -3.44 3.13 15.88
C ALA A 264 -3.58 4.60 15.46
N HIS A 265 -3.22 4.89 14.21
CA HIS A 265 -3.29 6.22 13.61
C HIS A 265 -3.81 6.10 12.19
N ALA A 266 -4.77 6.94 11.82
CA ALA A 266 -5.30 7.08 10.47
C ALA A 266 -5.39 8.56 10.10
N GLN A 267 -5.33 8.87 8.80
CA GLN A 267 -5.45 10.24 8.32
C GLN A 267 -6.36 10.28 7.08
N PRO A 268 -7.68 10.11 7.24
CA PRO A 268 -8.63 10.26 6.14
C PRO A 268 -8.49 11.62 5.47
N MET A 269 -8.52 11.62 4.14
CA MET A 269 -8.50 12.83 3.32
C MET A 269 -9.70 12.89 2.37
N ALA A 270 -10.37 14.05 2.34
CA ALA A 270 -11.51 14.29 1.46
C ALA A 270 -11.76 15.79 1.33
N GLY A 271 -12.22 16.24 0.17
CA GLY A 271 -12.17 17.65 -0.21
C GLY A 271 -10.80 18.03 -0.75
N SER A 272 -10.76 18.70 -1.91
CA SER A 272 -9.51 18.96 -2.62
C SER A 272 -9.53 20.26 -3.40
N VAL A 273 -8.37 20.90 -3.49
CA VAL A 273 -8.14 22.05 -4.38
C VAL A 273 -6.75 21.95 -5.00
N ALA A 274 -6.56 22.54 -6.18
CA ALA A 274 -5.25 22.60 -6.83
C ALA A 274 -4.21 23.38 -5.99
N ARG A 275 -2.93 23.23 -6.34
CA ARG A 275 -1.87 24.15 -5.89
C ARG A 275 -1.93 25.47 -6.65
N GLY A 276 -1.60 26.57 -5.98
CA GLY A 276 -1.46 27.88 -6.61
C GLY A 276 -0.14 28.01 -7.37
N ALA A 277 -0.09 28.90 -8.37
CA ALA A 277 1.14 29.24 -9.08
C ALA A 277 2.08 30.15 -8.24
N THR A 278 1.53 30.78 -7.20
CA THR A 278 2.26 31.60 -6.22
C THR A 278 1.84 31.23 -4.81
N GLU A 279 2.66 31.55 -3.80
CA GLU A 279 2.33 31.30 -2.38
C GLU A 279 1.02 31.99 -1.95
N ALA A 280 0.81 33.23 -2.39
CA ALA A 280 -0.42 33.97 -2.10
C ALA A 280 -1.66 33.31 -2.73
N GLU A 281 -1.53 32.78 -3.95
CA GLU A 281 -2.61 32.03 -4.59
C GLU A 281 -2.84 30.68 -3.89
N ASP A 282 -1.77 29.98 -3.49
CA ASP A 282 -1.84 28.69 -2.82
C ASP A 282 -2.55 28.81 -1.47
N GLU A 283 -2.29 29.88 -0.71
CA GLU A 283 -2.98 30.19 0.54
C GLU A 283 -4.43 30.60 0.31
N ARG A 284 -4.72 31.39 -0.74
CA ARG A 284 -6.10 31.73 -1.11
C ARG A 284 -6.92 30.48 -1.45
N LEU A 285 -6.34 29.53 -2.19
CA LEU A 285 -6.99 28.25 -2.51
C LEU A 285 -7.19 27.39 -1.25
N ALA A 286 -6.22 27.36 -0.34
CA ALA A 286 -6.35 26.69 0.96
C ALA A 286 -7.51 27.26 1.79
N GLU A 287 -7.65 28.58 1.80
CA GLU A 287 -8.73 29.25 2.53
C GLU A 287 -10.11 29.01 1.88
N GLN A 288 -10.16 28.94 0.55
CA GLN A 288 -11.37 28.50 -0.16
C GLN A 288 -11.77 27.08 0.22
N LEU A 289 -10.80 26.17 0.33
CA LEU A 289 -11.05 24.81 0.75
C LEU A 289 -11.55 24.75 2.21
N ARG A 290 -10.93 25.51 3.13
CA ARG A 290 -11.37 25.59 4.54
C ARG A 290 -12.77 26.15 4.72
N SER A 291 -13.14 27.14 3.93
CA SER A 291 -14.45 27.81 4.01
C SER A 291 -15.56 27.11 3.21
N SER A 292 -15.22 26.10 2.40
CA SER A 292 -16.19 25.37 1.58
C SER A 292 -17.07 24.45 2.43
N ARG A 293 -18.37 24.80 2.53
CA ARG A 293 -19.36 23.95 3.19
C ARG A 293 -19.51 22.58 2.52
N LYS A 294 -19.33 22.53 1.19
CA LYS A 294 -19.41 21.29 0.41
C LYS A 294 -18.27 20.35 0.81
N ASP A 295 -17.03 20.84 0.76
CA ASP A 295 -15.86 20.03 1.07
C ASP A 295 -15.83 19.64 2.55
N ALA A 296 -16.24 20.54 3.46
CA ALA A 296 -16.40 20.22 4.88
C ALA A 296 -17.43 19.10 5.13
N ALA A 297 -18.59 19.14 4.46
CA ALA A 297 -19.60 18.09 4.56
C ALA A 297 -19.10 16.75 3.98
N GLU A 298 -18.39 16.78 2.85
CA GLU A 298 -17.77 15.59 2.28
C GLU A 298 -16.72 14.99 3.23
N HIS A 299 -15.92 15.83 3.88
CA HIS A 299 -14.87 15.43 4.81
C HIS A 299 -15.43 14.86 6.12
N ASP A 300 -16.52 15.42 6.65
CA ASP A 300 -17.19 14.92 7.85
C ASP A 300 -17.65 13.46 7.68
N VAL A 301 -18.21 13.11 6.52
CA VAL A 301 -18.63 11.74 6.22
C VAL A 301 -17.47 10.75 6.34
N VAL A 302 -16.30 11.08 5.79
CA VAL A 302 -15.14 10.19 5.78
C VAL A 302 -14.50 10.11 7.18
N SER A 303 -14.26 11.25 7.82
CA SER A 303 -13.65 11.29 9.16
C SER A 303 -14.50 10.58 10.21
N ARG A 304 -15.83 10.76 10.19
CA ARG A 304 -16.74 10.02 11.06
C ARG A 304 -16.71 8.53 10.80
N PHE A 305 -16.70 8.09 9.54
CA PHE A 305 -16.58 6.67 9.22
C PHE A 305 -15.33 6.05 9.85
N VAL A 306 -14.17 6.71 9.71
CA VAL A 306 -12.91 6.23 10.32
C VAL A 306 -13.01 6.15 11.83
N VAL A 307 -13.55 7.17 12.50
CA VAL A 307 -13.73 7.16 13.95
C VAL A 307 -14.61 5.99 14.38
N GLU A 308 -15.78 5.83 13.77
CA GLU A 308 -16.73 4.76 14.11
C GLU A 308 -16.16 3.37 13.80
N ALA A 309 -15.40 3.21 12.71
CA ALA A 309 -14.75 1.95 12.36
C ALA A 309 -13.67 1.53 13.36
N LEU A 310 -12.95 2.49 13.97
CA LEU A 310 -11.91 2.21 14.96
C LEU A 310 -12.45 1.97 16.38
N ARG A 311 -13.64 2.48 16.72
CA ARG A 311 -14.24 2.35 18.07
C ARG A 311 -14.31 0.92 18.60
N PRO A 312 -14.75 -0.11 17.83
CA PRO A 312 -14.86 -1.48 18.34
C PRO A 312 -13.53 -2.08 18.81
N PHE A 313 -12.41 -1.57 18.30
CA PHE A 313 -11.06 -2.06 18.62
C PHE A 313 -10.37 -1.26 19.71
N SER A 314 -10.98 -0.17 20.18
CA SER A 314 -10.29 0.89 20.90
C SER A 314 -10.94 1.23 22.24
N ARG A 315 -10.10 1.50 23.25
CA ARG A 315 -10.51 2.09 24.53
C ARG A 315 -10.88 3.55 24.37
N SER A 316 -10.16 4.26 23.50
CA SER A 316 -10.46 5.65 23.15
C SER A 316 -10.07 5.94 21.70
N VAL A 317 -10.84 6.81 21.06
CA VAL A 317 -10.56 7.33 19.71
C VAL A 317 -10.68 8.86 19.78
N ALA A 318 -9.67 9.56 19.28
CA ALA A 318 -9.63 11.02 19.23
C ALA A 318 -9.37 11.48 17.79
N ALA A 319 -10.18 12.43 17.32
CA ALA A 319 -9.99 13.08 16.03
C ALA A 319 -9.62 14.55 16.24
N ARG A 320 -8.61 15.04 15.54
CA ARG A 320 -8.25 16.47 15.53
C ARG A 320 -9.19 17.24 14.59
N PRO A 321 -9.31 18.57 14.73
CA PRO A 321 -10.00 19.39 13.74
C PRO A 321 -9.38 19.19 12.34
N PRO A 322 -10.18 19.25 11.26
CA PRO A 322 -9.66 19.16 9.91
C PRO A 322 -8.65 20.27 9.60
N GLU A 323 -7.57 19.92 8.92
CA GLU A 323 -6.53 20.86 8.47
C GLU A 323 -6.25 20.72 6.98
N VAL A 324 -5.68 21.75 6.36
CA VAL A 324 -5.24 21.69 4.96
C VAL A 324 -3.83 21.13 4.89
N VAL A 325 -3.70 19.96 4.27
CA VAL A 325 -2.40 19.33 3.96
C VAL A 325 -2.08 19.56 2.49
N ARG A 326 -0.83 19.93 2.20
CA ARG A 326 -0.36 20.27 0.85
C ARG A 326 0.55 19.17 0.31
N PHE A 327 0.25 18.71 -0.89
CA PHE A 327 1.07 17.79 -1.68
C PHE A 327 1.58 18.50 -2.95
N THR A 328 2.38 17.80 -3.77
CA THR A 328 3.03 18.39 -4.95
C THR A 328 2.05 19.12 -5.87
N ASN A 329 0.89 18.54 -6.14
CA ASN A 329 -0.07 19.01 -7.15
C ASN A 329 -1.47 19.34 -6.59
N ILE A 330 -1.72 19.05 -5.31
CA ILE A 330 -3.04 19.19 -4.70
C ILE A 330 -2.96 19.55 -3.22
N GLN A 331 -4.02 20.14 -2.68
CA GLN A 331 -4.24 20.34 -1.26
C GLN A 331 -5.50 19.57 -0.85
N HIS A 332 -5.47 18.95 0.33
CA HIS A 332 -6.59 18.18 0.88
C HIS A 332 -6.99 18.67 2.26
N LEU A 333 -8.28 18.54 2.61
CA LEU A 333 -8.66 18.52 4.02
C LEU A 333 -8.32 17.14 4.58
N ALA A 334 -7.62 17.12 5.70
CA ALA A 334 -7.20 15.91 6.40
C ALA A 334 -7.62 15.99 7.87
N THR A 335 -8.03 14.86 8.44
CA THR A 335 -8.26 14.73 9.88
C THR A 335 -7.34 13.66 10.44
N SER A 336 -6.47 14.01 11.39
CA SER A 336 -5.72 13.01 12.14
C SER A 336 -6.62 12.32 13.16
N VAL A 337 -6.68 10.99 13.08
CA VAL A 337 -7.42 10.13 14.01
C VAL A 337 -6.44 9.23 14.74
N ASP A 338 -6.38 9.38 16.07
CA ASP A 338 -5.54 8.58 16.95
C ASP A 338 -6.43 7.68 17.82
N ALA A 339 -6.05 6.41 17.99
CA ALA A 339 -6.79 5.44 18.77
C ALA A 339 -5.90 4.62 19.71
N GLU A 340 -6.33 4.46 20.96
CA GLU A 340 -5.72 3.57 21.93
C GLU A 340 -6.46 2.22 21.91
N LEU A 341 -5.79 1.17 21.43
CA LEU A 341 -6.39 -0.15 21.23
C LEU A 341 -6.66 -0.87 22.56
N THR A 342 -7.76 -1.63 22.60
CA THR A 342 -8.13 -2.50 23.71
C THR A 342 -7.25 -3.76 23.71
N ALA A 343 -6.83 -4.24 24.88
CA ALA A 343 -6.05 -5.47 24.98
C ALA A 343 -6.97 -6.72 24.90
N PRO A 344 -6.60 -7.77 24.13
CA PRO A 344 -5.45 -7.83 23.23
C PRO A 344 -5.65 -6.93 22.00
N ALA A 345 -4.62 -6.15 21.66
CA ALA A 345 -4.71 -5.16 20.57
C ALA A 345 -4.89 -5.84 19.22
N ALA A 346 -5.85 -5.35 18.44
CA ALA A 346 -6.05 -5.75 17.06
C ALA A 346 -4.80 -5.51 16.19
N ASP A 347 -4.60 -6.36 15.19
CA ASP A 347 -3.49 -6.20 14.25
C ASP A 347 -3.82 -5.16 13.16
N ALA A 348 -2.78 -4.68 12.46
CA ALA A 348 -2.94 -3.68 11.41
C ALA A 348 -3.90 -4.14 10.29
N LEU A 349 -3.95 -5.44 9.98
CA LEU A 349 -4.86 -6.01 8.99
C LEU A 349 -6.32 -6.05 9.49
N ASP A 350 -6.55 -6.32 10.78
CA ASP A 350 -7.90 -6.27 11.35
C ASP A 350 -8.46 -4.84 11.26
N LEU A 351 -7.62 -3.84 11.55
CA LEU A 351 -7.98 -2.42 11.42
C LEU A 351 -8.18 -2.02 9.95
N ALA A 352 -7.32 -2.49 9.04
CA ALA A 352 -7.46 -2.22 7.61
C ALA A 352 -8.76 -2.83 7.04
N ALA A 353 -9.17 -4.02 7.50
CA ALA A 353 -10.43 -4.65 7.11
C ALA A 353 -11.64 -3.83 7.55
N ALA A 354 -11.59 -3.18 8.72
CA ALA A 354 -12.66 -2.33 9.22
C ALA A 354 -12.73 -0.96 8.50
N LEU A 355 -11.60 -0.48 8.00
CA LEU A 355 -11.48 0.83 7.34
C LEU A 355 -11.63 0.78 5.82
N HIS A 356 -11.52 -0.40 5.20
CA HIS A 356 -11.72 -0.61 3.77
C HIS A 356 -13.21 -0.91 3.48
N PRO A 357 -13.83 -0.40 2.39
CA PRO A 357 -13.27 0.37 1.27
C PRO A 357 -12.72 1.75 1.60
#